data_AF-A0A351UHD8-F1
#
_entry.id   AF-A0A351UHD8-F1
#
_cell.length_a   1.000
_cell.length_b   1.000
_cell.length_c   1.000
_cell.angle_alpha   90.00
_cell.angle_beta   90.00
_cell.angle_gamma   90.00
#
_symmetry.space_group_name_H-M   'P 1'
#
loop_
_entity.id
_entity.type
_entity.pdbx_description
1 polymer ?
#
loop_
_entity_poly.entity_id
_entity_poly.type
_entity_poly.pdbx_seq_one_letter_code
_entity_poly.pdbx_strand_id
1 'polypeptide(L)'
;MKKKDSGYDPVVELAKGAKVEVASFDKTQKIVVLAGKVTVGGTPGEIEINGLATGRTDSSINGCLGLWLAIFRYMRPDGTIDHVAGWNIMLPLSPGQAPEASAKAFADIINGGPRPYRAEAVKGKVKIYFKKL
;
A
#
# COMPACT_ATOMS: atom_id res chain seq x y z
N MET A 1 11.43 -15.89 -40.05
CA MET A 1 10.73 -16.04 -38.75
C MET A 1 10.01 -14.74 -38.45
N LYS A 2 8.67 -14.72 -38.49
CA LYS A 2 7.87 -13.59 -37.98
C LYS A 2 8.00 -13.62 -36.45
N LYS A 3 8.51 -12.55 -35.83
CA LYS A 3 8.50 -12.38 -34.36
C LYS A 3 7.04 -12.53 -33.92
N LYS A 4 6.75 -13.53 -33.06
CA LYS A 4 5.46 -13.58 -32.35
C LYS A 4 5.32 -12.25 -31.61
N ASP A 5 4.20 -11.56 -31.81
CA ASP A 5 3.75 -10.56 -30.84
C ASP A 5 3.86 -11.22 -29.47
N SER A 6 4.70 -10.68 -28.59
CA SER A 6 4.94 -11.25 -27.26
C SER A 6 3.70 -11.15 -26.35
N GLY A 7 2.58 -10.65 -26.88
CA GLY A 7 1.36 -10.35 -26.11
C GLY A 7 1.52 -9.19 -25.13
N TYR A 8 2.70 -8.56 -25.10
CA TYR A 8 2.99 -7.43 -24.22
C TYR A 8 2.36 -6.14 -24.77
N ASP A 9 1.43 -5.59 -24.01
CA ASP A 9 0.88 -4.25 -24.22
C ASP A 9 1.32 -3.34 -23.06
N PRO A 10 2.21 -2.36 -23.29
CA PRO A 10 2.71 -1.50 -22.23
C PRO A 10 1.61 -0.69 -21.53
N VAL A 11 0.55 -0.30 -22.23
CA VAL A 11 -0.55 0.47 -21.63
C VAL A 11 -1.29 -0.39 -20.62
N VAL A 12 -1.58 -1.65 -20.99
CA VAL A 12 -2.25 -2.60 -20.12
C VAL A 12 -1.37 -2.98 -18.94
N GLU A 13 -0.11 -3.36 -19.19
CA GLU A 13 0.78 -3.87 -18.16
C GLU A 13 1.21 -2.79 -17.15
N LEU A 14 1.46 -1.56 -17.60
CA LEU A 14 1.79 -0.45 -16.70
C LEU A 14 0.58 0.01 -15.87
N ALA A 15 -0.65 -0.21 -16.35
CA ALA A 15 -1.87 0.09 -15.59
C ALA A 15 -2.21 -0.98 -14.53
N LYS A 16 -1.56 -2.17 -14.57
CA LYS A 16 -1.71 -3.18 -13.52
C LYS A 16 -1.02 -2.74 -12.24
N GLY A 17 -1.47 -3.30 -11.13
CA GLY A 17 -1.08 -2.83 -9.81
C GLY A 17 -1.93 -3.40 -8.70
N ALA A 18 -1.53 -3.11 -7.47
CA ALA A 18 -2.26 -3.51 -6.28
C ALA A 18 -3.41 -2.55 -5.99
N LYS A 19 -4.60 -3.11 -5.73
CA LYS A 19 -5.68 -2.39 -5.07
C LYS A 19 -5.25 -2.08 -3.63
N VAL A 20 -5.50 -0.85 -3.18
CA VAL A 20 -5.28 -0.41 -1.80
C VAL A 20 -6.60 -0.46 -1.06
N GLU A 21 -6.61 -1.16 0.07
CA GLU A 21 -7.75 -1.20 0.99
C GLU A 21 -7.26 -0.88 2.40
N VAL A 22 -8.12 -0.27 3.21
CA VAL A 22 -7.79 0.11 4.58
C VAL A 22 -8.99 -0.16 5.48
N ALA A 23 -8.72 -0.34 6.77
CA ALA A 23 -9.73 -0.45 7.80
C ALA A 23 -9.19 0.16 9.09
N SER A 24 -10.05 0.83 9.86
CA SER A 24 -9.74 1.19 11.23
C SER A 24 -10.46 0.26 12.19
N PHE A 25 -9.70 -0.24 13.15
CA PHE A 25 -10.20 -0.95 14.33
C PHE A 25 -9.95 -0.12 15.60
N ASP A 26 -9.49 1.11 15.45
CA ASP A 26 -9.40 2.09 16.52
C ASP A 26 -10.72 2.87 16.62
N LYS A 27 -11.13 3.16 17.86
CA LYS A 27 -12.40 3.86 18.11
C LYS A 27 -12.37 5.27 17.52
N THR A 28 -11.25 5.97 17.62
CA THR A 28 -11.16 7.42 17.36
C THR A 28 -10.28 7.77 16.17
N GLN A 29 -9.18 7.06 15.92
CA GLN A 29 -8.34 7.28 14.74
C GLN A 29 -8.91 6.55 13.52
N LYS A 30 -9.08 7.27 12.41
CA LYS A 30 -9.64 6.76 11.15
C LYS A 30 -8.56 6.71 10.08
N ILE A 31 -8.77 5.84 9.09
CA ILE A 31 -7.95 5.70 7.91
C ILE A 31 -8.87 5.56 6.69
N VAL A 32 -8.57 6.28 5.62
CA VAL A 32 -9.36 6.29 4.38
C VAL A 32 -8.45 6.20 3.17
N VAL A 33 -8.98 5.66 2.07
CA VAL A 33 -8.30 5.62 0.78
C VAL A 33 -8.65 6.89 -0.01
N LEU A 34 -7.64 7.62 -0.45
CA LEU A 34 -7.77 8.75 -1.38
C LEU A 34 -7.51 8.30 -2.83
N ALA A 35 -6.54 7.42 -3.04
CA ALA A 35 -6.25 6.78 -4.33
C ALA A 35 -6.05 5.28 -4.16
N GLY A 36 -6.93 4.49 -4.77
CA GLY A 36 -7.10 3.07 -4.46
C GLY A 36 -6.22 2.09 -5.24
N LYS A 37 -5.22 2.54 -5.99
CA LYS A 37 -4.39 1.64 -6.80
C LYS A 37 -2.94 2.12 -6.93
N VAL A 38 -2.00 1.25 -6.59
CA VAL A 38 -0.56 1.45 -6.82
C VAL A 38 -0.18 0.71 -8.10
N THR A 39 0.15 1.43 -9.19
CA THR A 39 0.41 0.82 -10.51
C THR A 39 1.90 0.65 -10.80
N VAL A 40 2.24 -0.34 -11.63
CA VAL A 40 3.60 -0.56 -12.14
C VAL A 40 4.10 0.66 -12.91
N GLY A 41 3.20 1.36 -13.61
CA GLY A 41 3.46 2.61 -14.34
C GLY A 41 3.74 3.82 -13.45
N GLY A 42 3.68 3.68 -12.12
CA GLY A 42 4.05 4.74 -11.18
C GLY A 42 2.87 5.59 -10.69
N THR A 43 1.62 5.21 -10.98
CA THR A 43 0.47 5.82 -10.31
C THR A 43 0.48 5.41 -8.84
N PRO A 44 0.50 6.37 -7.90
CA PRO A 44 0.55 6.06 -6.49
C PRO A 44 -0.81 5.71 -5.92
N GLY A 45 -0.80 4.86 -4.90
CA GLY A 45 -1.90 4.73 -3.95
C GLY A 45 -1.75 5.76 -2.84
N GLU A 46 -2.86 6.31 -2.35
CA GLU A 46 -2.85 7.35 -1.33
C GLU A 46 -3.88 7.04 -0.25
N ILE A 47 -3.48 7.19 1.00
CA ILE A 47 -4.33 7.05 2.17
C ILE A 47 -4.16 8.25 3.10
N GLU A 48 -5.19 8.55 3.88
CA GLU A 48 -5.19 9.60 4.89
C GLU A 48 -5.63 9.04 6.24
N ILE A 49 -4.94 9.45 7.29
CA ILE A 49 -5.20 9.10 8.68
C ILE A 49 -5.67 10.36 9.40
N ASN A 50 -6.69 10.25 10.24
CA ASN A 50 -7.31 11.37 10.94
C ASN A 50 -7.64 11.00 12.39
N GLY A 51 -7.60 11.98 13.29
CA GLY A 51 -7.94 11.82 14.72
C GLY A 51 -6.81 11.24 15.58
N LEU A 52 -6.95 11.34 16.90
CA LEU A 52 -6.00 10.75 17.85
C LEU A 52 -6.39 9.31 18.18
N ALA A 53 -5.41 8.43 18.29
CA ALA A 53 -5.66 7.03 18.60
C ALA A 53 -6.17 6.82 20.02
N THR A 54 -7.15 5.93 20.20
CA THR A 54 -7.42 5.35 21.51
C THR A 54 -6.29 4.39 21.89
N GLY A 55 -5.76 3.67 20.91
CA GLY A 55 -4.62 2.76 21.06
C GLY A 55 -5.04 1.33 21.38
N ARG A 56 -4.12 0.40 21.13
CA ARG A 56 -4.29 -1.02 21.44
C ARG A 56 -3.96 -1.28 22.91
N THR A 57 -4.90 -1.88 23.64
CA THR A 57 -4.76 -2.20 25.08
C THR A 57 -4.68 -3.70 25.37
N ASP A 58 -4.86 -4.55 24.35
CA ASP A 58 -4.89 -6.00 24.48
C ASP A 58 -4.30 -6.69 23.23
N SER A 59 -4.35 -8.03 23.20
CA SER A 59 -3.84 -8.83 22.08
C SER A 59 -4.82 -8.96 20.89
N SER A 60 -5.95 -8.23 20.88
CA SER A 60 -6.90 -8.22 19.75
C SER A 60 -6.49 -7.22 18.65
N ILE A 61 -7.31 -7.10 17.60
CA ILE A 61 -7.10 -6.08 16.55
C ILE A 61 -7.60 -4.68 16.96
N ASN A 62 -8.31 -4.57 18.08
CA ASN A 62 -8.84 -3.28 18.55
C ASN A 62 -7.69 -2.30 18.81
N GLY A 63 -7.85 -1.06 18.38
CA GLY A 63 -6.79 -0.04 18.47
C GLY A 63 -5.70 -0.18 17.40
N CYS A 64 -6.00 -0.85 16.28
CA CYS A 64 -5.10 -0.94 15.12
C CYS A 64 -5.66 -0.20 13.90
N LEU A 65 -4.77 0.16 12.97
CA LEU A 65 -5.11 0.46 11.58
C LEU A 65 -4.62 -0.68 10.68
N GLY A 66 -5.43 -1.04 9.69
CA GLY A 66 -5.11 -2.03 8.68
C GLY A 66 -4.90 -1.40 7.31
N LEU A 67 -3.92 -1.91 6.57
CA LEU A 67 -3.65 -1.60 5.17
C LEU A 67 -3.42 -2.89 4.39
N TRP A 68 -4.08 -3.02 3.25
CA TRP A 68 -3.97 -4.17 2.36
C TRP A 68 -3.58 -3.71 0.95
N LEU A 69 -2.56 -4.37 0.39
CA LEU A 69 -2.15 -4.27 -1.00
C LEU A 69 -2.48 -5.60 -1.67
N ALA A 70 -3.41 -5.59 -2.62
CA ALA A 70 -3.84 -6.81 -3.30
C ALA A 70 -2.71 -7.45 -4.13
N ILE A 71 -2.77 -8.77 -4.22
CA ILE A 71 -1.94 -9.57 -5.12
C ILE A 71 -2.23 -9.21 -6.59
N PHE A 72 -1.21 -9.17 -7.44
CA PHE A 72 -1.38 -9.00 -8.87
C PHE A 72 -0.22 -9.59 -9.68
N ARG A 73 -0.42 -9.71 -10.99
CA ARG A 73 0.60 -10.13 -11.97
C ARG A 73 0.71 -9.09 -13.06
N TYR A 74 1.88 -8.98 -13.66
CA TYR A 74 2.14 -8.15 -14.83
C TYR A 74 3.21 -8.79 -15.70
N MET A 75 3.20 -8.46 -16.98
CA MET A 75 4.18 -8.90 -17.95
C MET A 75 5.25 -7.83 -18.14
N ARG A 76 6.52 -8.23 -18.20
CA ARG A 76 7.64 -7.38 -18.56
C ARG A 76 7.77 -7.24 -20.09
N PRO A 77 8.52 -6.24 -20.59
CA PRO A 77 8.79 -6.10 -22.03
C PRO A 77 9.44 -7.33 -22.68
N ASP A 78 10.19 -8.12 -21.88
CA ASP A 78 10.82 -9.37 -22.32
C ASP A 78 9.84 -10.56 -22.41
N GLY A 79 8.57 -10.37 -22.05
CA GLY A 79 7.52 -11.40 -22.03
C GLY A 79 7.43 -12.19 -20.73
N THR A 80 8.30 -11.94 -19.75
CA THR A 80 8.27 -12.62 -18.45
C THR A 80 7.05 -12.15 -17.65
N ILE A 81 6.32 -13.08 -17.04
CA ILE A 81 5.21 -12.76 -16.13
C ILE A 81 5.77 -12.70 -14.71
N ASP A 82 5.76 -11.51 -14.13
CA ASP A 82 6.06 -11.31 -12.72
C ASP A 82 4.79 -11.33 -11.88
N HIS A 83 4.99 -11.61 -10.60
CA HIS A 83 3.95 -11.73 -9.61
C HIS A 83 4.35 -10.97 -8.34
N VAL A 84 3.44 -10.14 -7.84
CA VAL A 84 3.63 -9.41 -6.59
C VAL A 84 2.62 -9.93 -5.59
N ALA A 85 3.13 -10.62 -4.56
CA ALA A 85 2.30 -11.16 -3.50
C ALA A 85 1.56 -10.04 -2.75
N GLY A 86 0.32 -10.34 -2.34
CA GLY A 86 -0.45 -9.44 -1.50
C GLY A 86 0.25 -9.15 -0.17
N TRP A 87 -0.08 -8.02 0.43
CA TRP A 87 0.52 -7.60 1.69
C TRP A 87 -0.51 -6.97 2.61
N ASN A 88 -0.62 -7.56 3.80
CA ASN A 88 -1.49 -7.09 4.87
C ASN A 88 -0.59 -6.50 5.97
N ILE A 89 -0.82 -5.25 6.32
CA ILE A 89 -0.11 -4.54 7.38
C ILE A 89 -1.14 -4.17 8.44
N MET A 90 -0.97 -4.74 9.64
CA MET A 90 -1.73 -4.38 10.82
C MET A 90 -0.83 -3.56 11.73
N LEU A 91 -1.12 -2.27 11.85
CA LEU A 91 -0.39 -1.32 12.67
C LEU A 91 -1.07 -1.15 14.03
N PRO A 92 -0.53 -1.70 15.12
CA PRO A 92 -0.99 -1.38 16.46
C PRO A 92 -0.66 0.07 16.80
N LEU A 93 -1.60 0.79 17.41
CA LEU A 93 -1.42 2.19 17.78
C LEU A 93 -1.14 2.32 19.28
N SER A 94 -0.32 3.29 19.66
CA SER A 94 -0.23 3.74 21.05
C SER A 94 -1.39 4.70 21.39
N PRO A 95 -1.86 4.73 22.65
CA PRO A 95 -2.83 5.74 23.08
C PRO A 95 -2.34 7.17 22.82
N GLY A 96 -3.22 8.01 22.28
CA GLY A 96 -2.92 9.40 21.91
C GLY A 96 -2.04 9.57 20.66
N GLN A 97 -1.70 8.48 19.96
CA GLN A 97 -0.85 8.55 18.77
C GLN A 97 -1.49 9.45 17.69
N ALA A 98 -0.73 10.45 17.23
CA ALA A 98 -1.15 11.39 16.21
C ALA A 98 -1.15 10.76 14.81
N PRO A 99 -1.98 11.25 13.87
CA PRO A 99 -2.02 10.75 12.49
C PRO A 99 -0.65 10.72 11.79
N GLU A 100 0.19 11.73 12.02
CA GLU A 100 1.52 11.85 11.44
C GLU A 100 2.43 10.70 11.87
N ALA A 101 2.36 10.32 13.15
CA ALA A 101 3.12 9.20 13.68
C ALA A 101 2.64 7.87 13.07
N SER A 102 1.32 7.69 12.93
CA SER A 102 0.74 6.51 12.29
C SER A 102 1.10 6.42 10.80
N ALA A 103 1.05 7.54 10.08
CA ALA A 103 1.43 7.62 8.67
C ALA A 103 2.92 7.28 8.49
N LYS A 104 3.78 7.83 9.35
CA LYS A 104 5.20 7.51 9.37
C LYS A 104 5.43 6.02 9.63
N ALA A 105 4.74 5.43 10.60
CA ALA A 105 4.90 4.01 10.92
C ALA A 105 4.53 3.09 9.74
N PHE A 106 3.43 3.41 9.02
CA PHE A 106 3.12 2.70 7.78
C PHE A 106 4.22 2.84 6.73
N ALA A 107 4.73 4.06 6.52
CA ALA A 107 5.81 4.28 5.56
C ALA A 107 7.08 3.53 5.93
N ASP A 108 7.46 3.51 7.21
CA ASP A 108 8.62 2.76 7.71
C ASP A 108 8.46 1.25 7.49
N ILE A 109 7.27 0.68 7.77
CA ILE A 109 6.97 -0.73 7.51
C ILE A 109 7.07 -1.04 6.00
N ILE A 110 6.48 -0.19 5.16
CA ILE A 110 6.47 -0.38 3.70
C ILE A 110 7.90 -0.34 3.15
N ASN A 111 8.69 0.66 3.57
CA ASN A 111 10.05 0.86 3.09
C ASN A 111 11.05 -0.20 3.62
N GLY A 112 10.80 -0.75 4.82
CA GLY A 112 11.57 -1.85 5.38
C GLY A 112 11.18 -3.24 4.84
N GLY A 113 10.05 -3.34 4.14
CA GLY A 113 9.57 -4.60 3.59
C GLY A 113 10.26 -5.01 2.28
N PRO A 114 10.24 -6.32 1.93
CA PRO A 114 10.90 -6.83 0.74
C PRO A 114 10.06 -6.66 -0.54
N ARG A 115 8.82 -6.15 -0.43
CA ARG A 115 7.93 -5.95 -1.58
C ARG A 115 8.43 -4.77 -2.43
N PRO A 116 8.09 -4.72 -3.73
CA PRO A 116 8.48 -3.61 -4.62
C PRO A 116 7.64 -2.35 -4.38
N TYR A 117 7.39 -1.99 -3.12
CA TYR A 117 6.66 -0.78 -2.73
C TYR A 117 7.59 0.18 -1.99
N ARG A 118 7.35 1.47 -2.19
CA ARG A 118 7.94 2.55 -1.40
C ARG A 118 6.85 3.48 -0.92
N ALA A 119 7.06 4.11 0.22
CA ALA A 119 6.08 4.99 0.81
C ALA A 119 6.70 6.27 1.36
N GLU A 120 5.94 7.35 1.25
CA GLU A 120 6.24 8.67 1.81
C GLU A 120 5.09 9.06 2.74
N ALA A 121 5.43 9.61 3.91
CA ALA A 121 4.44 10.09 4.87
C ALA A 121 4.53 11.61 5.04
N VAL A 122 3.41 12.32 4.89
CA VAL A 122 3.33 13.77 5.05
C VAL A 122 2.00 14.13 5.71
N LYS A 123 2.01 14.79 6.86
CA LYS A 123 0.82 15.35 7.54
C LYS A 123 -0.36 14.36 7.65
N GLY A 124 -0.10 13.15 8.15
CA GLY A 124 -1.13 12.11 8.30
C GLY A 124 -1.51 11.37 7.01
N LYS A 125 -0.92 11.72 5.86
CA LYS A 125 -1.08 11.01 4.59
C LYS A 125 0.07 10.06 4.34
N VAL A 126 -0.22 8.95 3.68
CA VAL A 126 0.79 8.03 3.13
C VAL A 126 0.57 7.89 1.64
N LYS A 127 1.63 8.08 0.88
CA LYS A 127 1.67 7.88 -0.56
C LYS A 127 2.55 6.69 -0.89
N ILE A 128 2.01 5.70 -1.60
CA ILE A 128 2.63 4.41 -1.86
C ILE A 128 2.87 4.28 -3.36
N TYR A 129 4.10 3.93 -3.73
CA TYR A 129 4.56 3.82 -5.10
C TYR A 129 5.07 2.42 -5.37
N PHE A 130 4.93 1.98 -6.62
CA PHE A 130 5.65 0.82 -7.12
C PHE A 130 7.10 1.23 -7.39
N LYS A 131 8.07 0.52 -6.81
CA LYS A 131 9.49 0.76 -7.11
C LYS A 131 9.71 0.39 -8.58
N LYS A 132 10.12 1.35 -9.40
CA LYS A 132 10.52 1.09 -10.78
C LYS A 132 11.57 -0.03 -10.80
N LEU A 133 11.34 -1.02 -11.66
CA LEU A 133 12.27 -2.11 -11.95
C LEU A 133 13.58 -1.56 -12.52
#